data_AF-A0A7X7SDL7-F1
#
_entry.id   AF-A0A7X7SDL7-F1
#
_cell.length_a   1.000
_cell.length_b   1.000
_cell.length_c   1.000
_cell.angle_alpha   90.00
_cell.angle_beta   90.00
_cell.angle_gamma   90.00
#
_symmetry.space_group_name_H-M   'P 1'
#
loop_
_entity.id
_entity.type
_entity.pdbx_description
1 polymer ?
#
loop_
_entity_poly.entity_id
_entity_poly.type
_entity_poly.pdbx_seq_one_letter_code
_entity_poly.pdbx_strand_id
1 'polypeptide(L)'
;AKANLVRYQKKSDCCIYLQDSVHATAIAKQTKALTLSFGHGACDACVEGETLSVSGHKLNLSECKIRGVYQLENMAAAALACKALGVSGGESLQALKSYEPLRFRMQYKGEKAGIEFYNDSYATRPDATIAAAKSMKRPFSLILGGSEKNADFTELASFLTSLPLLKRVAFIGDTANRLEQLLLEAGVSVPMNIFPSLDAAFADALQIGEGGALLFSPACASFGLFKNYKARGEAFDHLVDLLS
;
A
#
# COMPACT_ATOMS: atom_id res chain seq x y z
N ALA A 1 9.63 -5.58 -20.04
CA ALA A 1 10.51 -6.04 -18.94
C ALA A 1 9.93 -7.23 -18.17
N LYS A 2 8.78 -7.11 -17.46
CA LYS A 2 8.23 -8.20 -16.62
C LYS A 2 7.92 -9.51 -17.34
N ALA A 3 7.60 -9.48 -18.64
CA ALA A 3 7.40 -10.69 -19.45
C ALA A 3 8.62 -11.62 -19.49
N ASN A 4 9.82 -11.13 -19.19
CA ASN A 4 11.02 -11.97 -19.11
C ASN A 4 10.94 -13.03 -17.99
N LEU A 5 10.09 -12.83 -16.97
CA LEU A 5 9.89 -13.79 -15.87
C LEU A 5 9.36 -15.15 -16.36
N VAL A 6 8.54 -15.14 -17.42
CA VAL A 6 7.88 -16.35 -17.92
C VAL A 6 8.54 -16.95 -19.16
N ARG A 7 9.47 -16.20 -19.78
CA ARG A 7 10.04 -16.50 -21.10
C ARG A 7 10.67 -17.89 -21.21
N TYR A 8 11.31 -18.36 -20.13
CA TYR A 8 12.05 -19.63 -20.11
C TYR A 8 11.41 -20.70 -19.23
N GLN A 9 10.17 -20.47 -18.78
CA GLN A 9 9.47 -21.43 -17.94
C GLN A 9 9.12 -22.71 -18.72
N LYS A 10 9.23 -23.84 -18.03
CA LYS A 10 8.90 -25.19 -18.49
C LYS A 10 7.55 -25.63 -17.92
N LYS A 11 7.00 -26.73 -18.43
CA LYS A 11 5.74 -27.33 -17.94
C LYS A 11 5.77 -27.73 -16.46
N SER A 12 6.96 -27.99 -15.92
CA SER A 12 7.19 -28.29 -14.51
C SER A 12 7.17 -27.07 -13.60
N ASP A 13 7.23 -25.86 -14.16
CA ASP A 13 7.26 -24.62 -13.39
C ASP A 13 5.82 -24.13 -13.15
N CYS A 14 5.69 -23.11 -12.31
CA CYS A 14 4.40 -22.46 -12.03
C CYS A 14 4.47 -20.95 -12.30
N CYS A 15 3.43 -20.42 -12.92
CA CYS A 15 3.20 -18.99 -13.15
C CYS A 15 1.97 -18.54 -12.36
N ILE A 16 2.19 -17.70 -11.34
CA ILE A 16 1.13 -17.13 -10.52
C ILE A 16 0.86 -15.70 -10.99
N TYR A 17 -0.39 -15.34 -11.23
CA TYR A 17 -0.74 -14.02 -11.78
C TYR A 17 -2.06 -13.46 -11.24
N LEU A 18 -2.13 -12.13 -11.15
CA LEU A 18 -3.35 -11.39 -10.82
C LEU A 18 -4.24 -11.35 -12.06
N GLN A 19 -5.40 -12.00 -12.02
CA GLN A 19 -6.28 -12.07 -13.19
C GLN A 19 -6.95 -10.73 -13.53
N ASP A 20 -7.17 -9.90 -12.52
CA ASP A 20 -7.80 -8.58 -12.65
C ASP A 20 -6.90 -7.58 -13.41
N SER A 21 -5.61 -7.91 -13.57
CA SER A 21 -4.67 -7.12 -14.36
C SER A 21 -4.58 -7.62 -15.80
N VAL A 22 -5.00 -6.78 -16.75
CA VAL A 22 -4.88 -7.05 -18.19
C VAL A 22 -3.42 -7.36 -18.58
N HIS A 23 -2.46 -6.64 -18.00
CA HIS A 23 -1.04 -6.86 -18.27
C HIS A 23 -0.52 -8.19 -17.70
N ALA A 24 -0.89 -8.54 -16.46
CA ALA A 24 -0.46 -9.80 -15.87
C ALA A 24 -1.06 -11.00 -16.61
N THR A 25 -2.34 -10.92 -16.97
CA THR A 25 -3.03 -11.93 -17.80
C THR A 25 -2.38 -12.08 -19.18
N ALA A 26 -2.00 -10.97 -19.84
CA ALA A 26 -1.29 -11.03 -21.12
C ALA A 26 0.10 -11.66 -21.02
N ILE A 27 0.80 -11.48 -19.90
CA ILE A 27 2.10 -12.12 -19.64
C ILE A 27 1.91 -13.63 -19.35
N ALA A 28 0.93 -13.99 -18.51
CA ALA A 28 0.67 -15.39 -18.16
C ALA A 28 0.37 -16.26 -19.39
N LYS A 29 -0.32 -15.70 -20.40
CA LYS A 29 -0.59 -16.39 -21.68
C LYS A 29 0.67 -16.75 -22.49
N GLN A 30 1.82 -16.18 -22.18
CA GLN A 30 3.08 -16.43 -22.88
C GLN A 30 3.87 -17.61 -22.30
N THR A 31 3.46 -18.15 -21.15
CA THR A 31 4.18 -19.24 -20.47
C THR A 31 3.74 -20.63 -20.95
N LYS A 32 4.65 -21.61 -20.78
CA LYS A 32 4.34 -23.05 -20.90
C LYS A 32 4.13 -23.73 -19.54
N ALA A 33 4.33 -22.99 -18.44
CA ALA A 33 4.14 -23.46 -17.07
C ALA A 33 2.67 -23.73 -16.74
N LEU A 34 2.45 -24.44 -15.62
CA LEU A 34 1.15 -24.43 -14.97
C LEU A 34 0.82 -23.00 -14.53
N THR A 35 -0.37 -22.51 -14.87
CA THR A 35 -0.82 -21.19 -14.45
C THR A 35 -1.79 -21.29 -13.28
N LEU A 36 -1.57 -20.49 -12.24
CA LEU A 36 -2.50 -20.30 -11.13
C LEU A 36 -2.92 -18.83 -11.06
N SER A 37 -4.21 -18.56 -10.98
CA SER A 37 -4.73 -17.19 -10.93
C SER A 37 -5.22 -16.80 -9.54
N PHE A 38 -5.03 -15.53 -9.18
CA PHE A 38 -5.68 -14.92 -8.03
C PHE A 38 -6.36 -13.61 -8.41
N GLY A 39 -7.32 -13.17 -7.60
CA GLY A 39 -8.06 -11.91 -7.82
C GLY A 39 -9.52 -12.07 -7.45
N HIS A 40 -10.39 -11.34 -8.13
CA HIS A 40 -11.83 -11.36 -7.89
C HIS A 40 -12.56 -12.29 -8.85
N GLY A 41 -13.56 -13.03 -8.37
CA GLY A 41 -14.34 -13.97 -9.19
C GLY A 41 -13.65 -15.33 -9.34
N ALA A 42 -13.98 -16.08 -10.40
CA ALA A 42 -13.52 -17.46 -10.56
C ALA A 42 -11.99 -17.57 -10.78
N CYS A 43 -11.25 -17.94 -9.74
CA CYS A 43 -9.79 -18.14 -9.77
C CYS A 43 -9.33 -19.16 -8.71
N ASP A 44 -8.04 -19.54 -8.76
CA ASP A 44 -7.46 -20.52 -7.82
C ASP A 44 -7.38 -19.99 -6.38
N ALA A 45 -7.21 -18.68 -6.22
CA ALA A 45 -7.28 -17.98 -4.94
C ALA A 45 -8.15 -16.72 -5.07
N CYS A 46 -9.38 -16.81 -4.56
CA CYS A 46 -10.42 -15.80 -4.74
C CYS A 46 -10.48 -14.82 -3.56
N VAL A 47 -10.54 -13.53 -3.87
CA VAL A 47 -10.78 -12.44 -2.93
C VAL A 47 -12.21 -11.94 -3.12
N GLU A 48 -13.01 -12.02 -2.06
CA GLU A 48 -14.39 -11.53 -2.01
C GLU A 48 -14.60 -10.71 -0.72
N GLY A 49 -14.73 -9.39 -0.87
CA GLY A 49 -14.84 -8.48 0.26
C GLY A 49 -13.62 -8.57 1.19
N GLU A 50 -13.84 -9.04 2.42
CA GLU A 50 -12.78 -9.27 3.41
C GLU A 50 -12.36 -10.76 3.53
N THR A 51 -12.74 -11.61 2.57
CA THR A 51 -12.49 -13.05 2.62
C THR A 51 -11.57 -13.51 1.48
N LEU A 52 -10.54 -14.27 1.83
CA LEU A 52 -9.67 -15.02 0.91
C LEU A 52 -10.08 -16.50 0.91
N SER A 53 -10.31 -17.07 -0.26
CA SER A 53 -10.60 -18.50 -0.44
C SER A 53 -9.52 -19.18 -1.28
N VAL A 54 -8.92 -20.27 -0.77
CA VAL A 54 -7.87 -21.04 -1.46
C VAL A 54 -8.12 -22.54 -1.27
N SER A 55 -8.25 -23.28 -2.37
CA SER A 55 -8.46 -24.75 -2.35
C SER A 55 -9.58 -25.22 -1.40
N GLY A 56 -10.70 -24.49 -1.38
CA GLY A 56 -11.87 -24.79 -0.53
C GLY A 56 -11.77 -24.30 0.92
N HIS A 57 -10.62 -23.79 1.35
CA HIS A 57 -10.46 -23.17 2.67
C HIS A 57 -10.71 -21.66 2.58
N LYS A 58 -11.20 -21.06 3.67
CA LYS A 58 -11.48 -19.62 3.78
C LYS A 58 -10.69 -19.00 4.93
N LEU A 59 -10.30 -17.75 4.73
CA LEU A 59 -9.65 -16.90 5.72
C LEU A 59 -10.30 -15.52 5.66
N ASN A 60 -10.83 -15.04 6.78
CA ASN A 60 -11.31 -13.68 6.88
C ASN A 60 -10.18 -12.75 7.35
N LEU A 61 -10.10 -11.54 6.80
CA LEU A 61 -9.08 -10.55 7.14
C LEU A 61 -9.08 -10.21 8.64
N SER A 62 -10.24 -10.25 9.31
CA SER A 62 -10.34 -10.02 10.76
C SER A 62 -9.61 -11.06 11.61
N GLU A 63 -9.29 -12.24 11.04
CA GLU A 63 -8.50 -13.29 11.70
C GLU A 63 -6.98 -13.04 11.59
N CYS A 64 -6.56 -12.00 10.87
CA CYS A 64 -5.17 -11.71 10.58
C CYS A 64 -4.67 -10.47 11.33
N LYS A 65 -3.36 -10.43 11.58
CA LYS A 65 -2.70 -9.23 12.11
C LYS A 65 -2.55 -8.13 11.05
N ILE A 66 -2.44 -8.52 9.79
CA ILE A 66 -2.40 -7.59 8.66
C ILE A 66 -3.77 -6.92 8.50
N ARG A 67 -3.78 -5.62 8.18
CA ARG A 67 -4.97 -4.83 7.92
C ARG A 67 -5.02 -4.35 6.46
N GLY A 68 -6.23 -4.13 5.95
CA GLY A 68 -6.50 -3.59 4.62
C GLY A 68 -6.83 -4.67 3.58
N VAL A 69 -7.95 -4.49 2.88
CA VAL A 69 -8.47 -5.46 1.89
C VAL A 69 -7.52 -5.72 0.73
N TYR A 70 -6.72 -4.72 0.34
CA TYR A 70 -5.71 -4.86 -0.71
C TYR A 70 -4.62 -5.91 -0.38
N GLN A 71 -4.45 -6.24 0.91
CA GLN A 71 -3.48 -7.26 1.33
C GLN A 71 -3.95 -8.67 0.99
N LEU A 72 -5.26 -8.88 0.81
CA LEU A 72 -5.80 -10.19 0.44
C LEU A 72 -5.25 -10.67 -0.91
N GLU A 73 -5.00 -9.77 -1.85
CA GLU A 73 -4.34 -10.13 -3.12
C GLU A 73 -2.89 -10.60 -2.92
N ASN A 74 -2.13 -9.93 -2.03
CA ASN A 74 -0.78 -10.36 -1.68
C ASN A 74 -0.78 -11.72 -0.96
N MET A 75 -1.75 -11.92 -0.07
CA MET A 75 -1.95 -13.18 0.65
C MET A 75 -2.37 -14.30 -0.30
N ALA A 76 -3.23 -14.01 -1.27
CA ALA A 76 -3.64 -14.94 -2.32
C ALA A 76 -2.44 -15.40 -3.16
N ALA A 77 -1.62 -14.46 -3.64
CA ALA A 77 -0.39 -14.77 -4.37
C ALA A 77 0.57 -15.64 -3.55
N ALA A 78 0.76 -15.34 -2.27
CA ALA A 78 1.61 -16.12 -1.36
C ALA A 78 1.05 -17.54 -1.11
N ALA A 79 -0.27 -17.66 -0.91
CA ALA A 79 -0.92 -18.96 -0.72
C ALA A 79 -0.82 -19.84 -1.98
N LEU A 80 -0.94 -19.26 -3.18
CA LEU A 80 -0.72 -19.99 -4.43
C LEU A 80 0.74 -20.40 -4.61
N ALA A 81 1.70 -19.59 -4.15
CA ALA A 81 3.11 -19.98 -4.16
C ALA A 81 3.36 -21.17 -3.23
N CYS A 82 2.73 -21.19 -2.05
CA CYS A 82 2.78 -22.33 -1.13
C CYS A 82 2.15 -23.57 -1.77
N LYS A 83 0.99 -23.43 -2.42
CA LYS A 83 0.32 -24.50 -3.17
C LYS A 83 1.20 -25.08 -4.28
N ALA A 84 1.89 -24.22 -5.04
CA ALA A 84 2.82 -24.66 -6.09
C ALA A 84 4.01 -25.47 -5.55
N LEU A 85 4.34 -25.30 -4.26
CA LEU A 85 5.38 -26.05 -3.55
C LEU A 85 4.83 -27.26 -2.78
N GLY A 86 3.54 -27.58 -2.92
CA GLY A 86 2.90 -28.75 -2.29
C GLY A 86 2.38 -28.52 -0.87
N VAL A 87 2.36 -27.28 -0.37
CA VAL A 87 1.75 -26.94 0.93
C VAL A 87 0.24 -26.83 0.77
N SER A 88 -0.53 -27.35 1.73
CA SER A 88 -1.99 -27.33 1.65
C SER A 88 -2.56 -25.91 1.81
N GLY A 89 -3.75 -25.67 1.26
CA GLY A 89 -4.47 -24.40 1.43
C GLY A 89 -4.67 -24.08 2.91
N GLY A 90 -5.10 -25.06 3.71
CA GLY A 90 -5.29 -24.88 5.16
C GLY A 90 -4.02 -24.46 5.90
N GLU A 91 -2.87 -25.11 5.64
CA GLU A 91 -1.59 -24.74 6.26
C GLU A 91 -1.15 -23.32 5.87
N SER A 92 -1.28 -22.96 4.59
CA SER A 92 -0.91 -21.62 4.11
C SER A 92 -1.76 -20.51 4.73
N LEU A 93 -3.08 -20.72 4.85
CA LEU A 93 -3.98 -19.76 5.48
C LEU A 93 -3.76 -19.68 7.00
N GLN A 94 -3.42 -20.80 7.66
CA GLN A 94 -3.08 -20.78 9.08
C GLN A 94 -1.80 -19.97 9.35
N ALA A 95 -0.77 -20.12 8.52
CA ALA A 95 0.44 -19.33 8.63
C ALA A 95 0.16 -17.82 8.48
N LEU A 96 -0.73 -17.45 7.56
CA LEU A 96 -1.15 -16.06 7.31
C LEU A 96 -1.80 -15.38 8.52
N LYS A 97 -2.53 -16.12 9.37
CA LYS A 97 -3.09 -15.58 10.62
C LYS A 97 -2.01 -15.07 11.58
N SER A 98 -0.87 -15.76 11.61
CA SER A 98 0.25 -15.46 12.51
C SER A 98 1.27 -14.48 11.95
N TYR A 99 1.22 -14.19 10.65
CA TYR A 99 2.18 -13.34 9.96
C TYR A 99 2.18 -11.92 10.51
N GLU A 100 3.38 -11.45 10.85
CA GLU A 100 3.60 -10.06 11.25
C GLU A 100 3.91 -9.21 10.02
N PRO A 101 3.13 -8.14 9.77
CA PRO A 101 3.43 -7.23 8.68
C PRO A 101 4.81 -6.60 8.89
N LEU A 102 5.54 -6.42 7.78
CA LEU A 102 6.80 -5.70 7.80
C LEU A 102 6.57 -4.28 8.33
N ARG A 103 7.50 -3.81 9.18
CA ARG A 103 7.49 -2.43 9.70
C ARG A 103 7.32 -1.43 8.55
N PHE A 104 6.57 -0.36 8.82
CA PHE A 104 6.34 0.75 7.91
C PHE A 104 5.52 0.44 6.64
N ARG A 105 4.69 -0.62 6.67
CA ARG A 105 3.70 -0.93 5.63
C ARG A 105 2.29 -0.78 6.20
N MET A 106 1.68 0.39 6.01
CA MET A 106 0.38 0.75 6.61
C MET A 106 0.28 0.35 8.10
N GLN A 107 1.37 0.58 8.83
CA GLN A 107 1.49 0.18 10.22
C GLN A 107 0.66 1.12 11.10
N TYR A 108 -0.34 0.56 11.78
CA TYR A 108 -1.11 1.31 12.77
C TYR A 108 -0.24 1.57 14.01
N LYS A 109 -0.15 2.84 14.41
CA LYS A 109 0.68 3.32 15.52
C LYS A 109 -0.13 3.71 16.76
N GLY A 110 -1.43 3.39 16.76
CA GLY A 110 -2.34 3.72 17.85
C GLY A 110 -3.15 4.98 17.56
N GLU A 111 -3.96 5.34 18.56
CA GLU A 111 -4.75 6.56 18.59
C GLU A 111 -4.25 7.44 19.74
N LYS A 112 -3.94 8.70 19.46
CA LYS A 112 -3.48 9.67 20.47
C LYS A 112 -4.21 10.99 20.26
N ALA A 113 -4.71 11.59 21.34
CA ALA A 113 -5.58 12.77 21.28
C ALA A 113 -6.72 12.65 20.25
N GLY A 114 -7.30 11.44 20.12
CA GLY A 114 -8.39 11.16 19.18
C GLY A 114 -8.00 11.05 17.70
N ILE A 115 -6.69 11.04 17.36
CA ILE A 115 -6.17 10.91 16.00
C ILE A 115 -5.55 9.52 15.82
N GLU A 116 -5.96 8.78 14.80
CA GLU A 116 -5.30 7.53 14.41
C GLU A 116 -4.03 7.78 13.58
N PHE A 117 -2.94 7.05 13.86
CA PHE A 117 -1.68 7.22 13.14
C PHE A 117 -1.35 5.98 12.30
N TYR A 118 -1.00 6.20 11.03
CA TYR A 118 -0.61 5.14 10.08
C TYR A 118 0.75 5.45 9.46
N ASN A 119 1.74 4.60 9.73
CA ASN A 119 3.07 4.69 9.16
C ASN A 119 3.22 3.75 7.96
N ASP A 120 3.28 4.34 6.78
CA ASP A 120 3.47 3.65 5.50
C ASP A 120 4.73 4.17 4.77
N SER A 121 5.81 4.44 5.51
CA SER A 121 7.07 4.96 4.94
C SER A 121 7.67 4.05 3.84
N TYR A 122 7.28 2.77 3.77
CA TYR A 122 7.65 1.86 2.69
C TYR A 122 6.98 2.18 1.35
N ALA A 123 5.91 2.98 1.31
CA ALA A 123 5.27 3.44 0.07
C ALA A 123 6.16 4.43 -0.68
N THR A 124 7.15 3.89 -1.39
CA THR A 124 8.08 4.65 -2.23
C THR A 124 7.58 4.82 -3.66
N ARG A 125 6.30 4.53 -3.92
CA ARG A 125 5.66 4.58 -5.23
C ARG A 125 4.20 5.05 -5.10
N PRO A 126 3.63 5.70 -6.13
CA PRO A 126 2.26 6.21 -6.11
C PRO A 126 1.18 5.15 -5.90
N ASP A 127 1.34 3.96 -6.50
CA ASP A 127 0.40 2.84 -6.39
C ASP A 127 0.21 2.34 -4.94
N ALA A 128 1.29 2.31 -4.16
CA ALA A 128 1.22 1.97 -2.74
C ALA A 128 0.41 3.01 -1.95
N THR A 129 0.62 4.29 -2.23
CA THR A 129 -0.10 5.38 -1.56
C THR A 129 -1.58 5.43 -1.94
N ILE A 130 -1.94 5.13 -3.20
CA ILE A 130 -3.34 4.95 -3.63
C ILE A 130 -4.00 3.85 -2.79
N ALA A 131 -3.37 2.69 -2.66
CA ALA A 131 -3.91 1.57 -1.88
C ALA A 131 -4.07 1.92 -0.39
N ALA A 132 -3.09 2.60 0.20
CA ALA A 132 -3.14 3.10 1.56
C ALA A 132 -4.30 4.08 1.78
N ALA A 133 -4.39 5.13 0.97
CA ALA A 133 -5.42 6.16 1.06
C ALA A 133 -6.83 5.59 0.81
N LYS A 134 -6.98 4.62 -0.10
CA LYS A 134 -8.26 3.91 -0.33
C LYS A 134 -8.75 3.15 0.89
N SER A 135 -7.85 2.70 1.77
CA SER A 135 -8.20 1.91 2.95
C SER A 135 -8.61 2.75 4.17
N MET A 136 -8.49 4.08 4.08
CA MET A 136 -8.81 4.98 5.17
C MET A 136 -10.32 4.99 5.45
N LYS A 137 -10.68 4.89 6.74
CA LYS A 137 -12.07 4.84 7.22
C LYS A 137 -12.52 6.10 7.97
N ARG A 138 -11.58 7.02 8.24
CA ARG A 138 -11.79 8.31 8.93
C ARG A 138 -11.34 9.46 8.02
N PRO A 139 -11.81 10.70 8.22
CA PRO A 139 -11.21 11.88 7.62
C PRO A 139 -9.71 11.91 7.92
N PHE A 140 -8.86 12.22 6.95
CA PHE A 140 -7.42 12.10 7.13
C PHE A 140 -6.58 13.20 6.50
N SER A 141 -5.45 13.49 7.16
CA SER A 141 -4.30 14.20 6.60
C SER A 141 -3.35 13.20 5.93
N LEU A 142 -2.78 13.58 4.80
CA LEU A 142 -1.79 12.79 4.07
C LEU A 142 -0.45 13.54 4.01
N ILE A 143 0.65 12.87 4.35
CA ILE A 143 2.00 13.41 4.13
C ILE A 143 2.63 12.74 2.90
N LEU A 144 2.93 13.54 1.87
CA LEU A 144 3.52 13.14 0.60
C LEU A 144 4.95 13.68 0.43
N GLY A 145 5.71 13.04 -0.45
CA GLY A 145 6.97 13.58 -0.96
C GLY A 145 8.23 12.90 -0.43
N GLY A 146 9.37 13.32 -0.98
CA GLY A 146 10.67 12.71 -0.78
C GLY A 146 11.60 13.04 -1.95
N SER A 147 12.42 12.09 -2.36
CA SER A 147 13.36 12.26 -3.48
C SER A 147 12.77 11.82 -4.82
N GLU A 148 13.17 12.56 -5.85
CA GLU A 148 12.77 12.39 -7.24
C GLU A 148 13.32 11.08 -7.84
N LYS A 149 12.45 10.34 -8.51
CA LYS A 149 12.81 9.15 -9.31
C LYS A 149 12.09 9.13 -10.66
N ASN A 150 11.61 10.29 -11.13
CA ASN A 150 10.78 10.41 -12.33
C ASN A 150 9.53 9.51 -12.25
N ALA A 151 8.93 9.39 -11.06
CA ALA A 151 7.67 8.68 -10.92
C ALA A 151 6.54 9.46 -11.61
N ASP A 152 5.57 8.74 -12.17
CA ASP A 152 4.34 9.33 -12.69
C ASP A 152 3.29 9.40 -11.57
N PHE A 153 2.90 10.61 -11.19
CA PHE A 153 1.92 10.88 -10.14
C PHE A 153 0.52 11.15 -10.68
N THR A 154 0.30 11.07 -11.99
CA THR A 154 -0.98 11.44 -12.64
C THR A 154 -2.15 10.63 -12.07
N GLU A 155 -1.98 9.32 -11.93
CA GLU A 155 -3.00 8.43 -11.36
C GLU A 155 -3.28 8.76 -9.89
N LEU A 156 -2.23 9.04 -9.11
CA LEU A 156 -2.38 9.44 -7.71
C LEU A 156 -3.15 10.77 -7.61
N ALA A 157 -2.76 11.78 -8.39
CA ALA A 157 -3.40 13.08 -8.40
C ALA A 157 -4.89 12.96 -8.76
N SER A 158 -5.22 12.22 -9.83
CA SER A 158 -6.60 11.95 -10.22
C SER A 158 -7.37 11.21 -9.12
N PHE A 159 -6.77 10.18 -8.52
CA PHE A 159 -7.40 9.39 -7.46
C PHE A 159 -7.74 10.24 -6.23
N LEU A 160 -6.82 11.11 -5.77
CA LEU A 160 -7.03 11.92 -4.57
C LEU A 160 -8.21 12.90 -4.70
N THR A 161 -8.55 13.36 -5.91
CA THR A 161 -9.73 14.22 -6.13
C THR A 161 -11.05 13.50 -5.82
N SER A 162 -11.07 12.17 -5.96
CA SER A 162 -12.24 11.34 -5.73
C SER A 162 -12.43 10.91 -4.26
N LEU A 163 -11.52 11.30 -3.36
CA LEU A 163 -11.51 10.85 -1.97
C LEU A 163 -12.16 11.86 -1.01
N PRO A 164 -13.42 11.67 -0.60
CA PRO A 164 -14.13 12.60 0.29
C PRO A 164 -13.53 12.66 1.70
N LEU A 165 -12.80 11.63 2.11
CA LEU A 165 -12.15 11.54 3.41
C LEU A 165 -10.80 12.27 3.46
N LEU A 166 -10.20 12.60 2.32
CA LEU A 166 -8.98 13.41 2.31
C LEU A 166 -9.33 14.83 2.76
N LYS A 167 -8.66 15.35 3.78
CA LYS A 167 -8.91 16.69 4.33
C LYS A 167 -7.70 17.60 4.31
N ARG A 168 -6.50 17.07 4.07
CA ARG A 168 -5.25 17.85 4.08
C ARG A 168 -4.13 17.09 3.40
N VAL A 169 -3.22 17.82 2.77
CA VAL A 169 -1.96 17.26 2.27
C VAL A 169 -0.79 18.13 2.72
N ALA A 170 0.23 17.50 3.30
CA ALA A 170 1.51 18.14 3.57
C ALA A 170 2.58 17.52 2.68
N PHE A 171 3.41 18.36 2.06
CA PHE A 171 4.49 17.91 1.18
C PHE A 171 5.85 18.13 1.81
N ILE A 172 6.77 17.18 1.58
CA ILE A 172 8.17 17.27 2.02
C ILE A 172 9.13 16.84 0.91
N GLY A 173 10.37 17.33 0.96
CA GLY A 173 11.47 16.90 0.10
C GLY A 173 11.42 17.45 -1.33
N ASP A 174 12.34 16.97 -2.17
CA ASP A 174 12.59 17.48 -3.52
C ASP A 174 11.36 17.43 -4.44
N THR A 175 10.48 16.44 -4.26
CA THR A 175 9.27 16.28 -5.08
C THR A 175 8.09 17.15 -4.64
N ALA A 176 8.22 17.91 -3.55
CA ALA A 176 7.11 18.64 -2.94
C ALA A 176 6.42 19.62 -3.91
N ASN A 177 7.18 20.51 -4.55
CA ASN A 177 6.63 21.50 -5.48
C ASN A 177 5.89 20.84 -6.66
N ARG A 178 6.49 19.78 -7.22
CA ARG A 178 5.90 19.06 -8.36
C ARG A 178 4.61 18.34 -7.97
N LEU A 179 4.58 17.71 -6.80
CA LEU A 179 3.39 17.04 -6.28
C LEU A 179 2.27 18.04 -5.98
N GLU A 180 2.59 19.15 -5.31
CA GLU A 180 1.62 20.21 -5.03
C GLU A 180 1.00 20.75 -6.33
N GLN A 181 1.82 21.10 -7.31
CA GLN A 181 1.35 21.58 -8.61
C GLN A 181 0.44 20.56 -9.31
N LEU A 182 0.85 19.28 -9.37
CA LEU A 182 0.05 18.24 -10.00
C LEU A 182 -1.31 18.02 -9.30
N LEU A 183 -1.33 18.08 -7.97
CA LEU A 183 -2.58 17.93 -7.20
C LEU A 183 -3.49 19.14 -7.39
N LEU A 184 -2.94 20.36 -7.45
CA LEU A 184 -3.68 21.57 -7.79
C LEU A 184 -4.29 21.50 -9.19
N GLU A 185 -3.50 21.11 -10.20
CA GLU A 185 -3.94 20.95 -11.58
C GLU A 185 -5.02 19.87 -11.73
N ALA A 186 -4.93 18.79 -10.95
CA ALA A 186 -5.95 17.74 -10.91
C ALA A 186 -7.25 18.20 -10.22
N GLY A 187 -7.23 19.30 -9.46
CA GLY A 187 -8.40 19.84 -8.77
C GLY A 187 -8.58 19.36 -7.33
N VAL A 188 -7.51 18.92 -6.65
CA VAL A 188 -7.56 18.60 -5.22
C VAL A 188 -7.81 19.88 -4.42
N SER A 189 -8.94 19.95 -3.72
CA SER A 189 -9.45 21.16 -3.06
C SER A 189 -9.41 21.06 -1.53
N VAL A 190 -8.27 20.69 -0.97
CA VAL A 190 -8.03 20.67 0.49
C VAL A 190 -6.84 21.56 0.83
N PRO A 191 -6.64 21.97 2.10
CA PRO A 191 -5.41 22.65 2.48
C PRO A 191 -4.17 21.81 2.11
N MET A 192 -3.25 22.45 1.39
CA MET A 192 -2.06 21.87 0.79
C MET A 192 -0.90 22.82 1.05
N ASN A 193 0.17 22.34 1.69
CA ASN A 193 1.33 23.15 2.05
C ASN A 193 2.64 22.35 1.95
N ILE A 194 3.72 23.03 1.58
CA ILE A 194 5.09 22.48 1.54
C ILE A 194 5.83 22.80 2.83
N PHE A 195 6.53 21.79 3.37
CA PHE A 195 7.31 21.91 4.60
C PHE A 195 8.78 21.52 4.38
N PRO A 196 9.70 22.15 5.14
CA PRO A 196 11.13 21.86 5.03
C PRO A 196 11.51 20.50 5.66
N SER A 197 10.65 19.94 6.52
CA SER A 197 10.97 18.77 7.33
C SER A 197 9.73 17.93 7.65
N LEU A 198 9.96 16.68 8.05
CA LEU A 198 8.89 15.76 8.44
C LEU A 198 8.19 16.23 9.73
N ASP A 199 8.92 16.77 10.70
CA ASP A 199 8.37 17.33 11.94
C ASP A 199 7.43 18.51 11.67
N ALA A 200 7.79 19.43 10.78
CA ALA A 200 6.94 20.55 10.40
C ALA A 200 5.68 20.08 9.65
N ALA A 201 5.83 19.15 8.70
CA ALA A 201 4.69 18.53 8.00
C ALA A 201 3.78 17.75 8.96
N PHE A 202 4.36 17.07 9.94
CA PHE A 202 3.63 16.31 10.96
C PHE A 202 2.81 17.25 11.85
N ALA A 203 3.41 18.33 12.35
CA ALA A 203 2.73 19.33 13.16
C ALA A 203 1.53 19.96 12.43
N ASP A 204 1.70 20.25 11.14
CA ASP A 204 0.62 20.72 10.28
C ASP A 204 -0.44 19.61 10.08
N ALA A 205 -0.02 18.36 9.86
CA ALA A 205 -0.93 17.23 9.65
C ALA A 205 -1.82 16.89 10.86
N LEU A 206 -1.39 17.23 12.08
CA LEU A 206 -2.19 17.12 13.30
C LEU A 206 -3.42 18.03 13.32
N GLN A 207 -3.49 19.06 12.45
CA GLN A 207 -4.67 19.93 12.32
C GLN A 207 -5.90 19.19 11.79
N ILE A 208 -5.79 17.89 11.45
CA ILE A 208 -6.96 17.03 11.17
C ILE A 208 -7.92 16.96 12.36
N GLY A 209 -7.39 17.07 13.59
CA GLY A 209 -8.18 17.06 14.83
C GLY A 209 -8.75 15.69 15.21
N GLU A 210 -9.43 15.67 16.35
CA GLU A 210 -10.08 14.48 16.92
C GLU A 210 -11.07 13.82 15.95
N GLY A 211 -11.12 12.50 15.96
CA GLY A 211 -11.91 11.69 15.01
C GLY A 211 -11.25 11.55 13.64
N GLY A 212 -10.09 12.19 13.43
CA GLY A 212 -9.29 12.11 12.22
C GLY A 212 -8.25 11.00 12.23
N ALA A 213 -7.50 10.93 11.13
CA ALA A 213 -6.31 10.11 11.00
C ALA A 213 -5.16 10.85 10.30
N LEU A 214 -3.93 10.48 10.62
CA LEU A 214 -2.72 10.93 9.93
C LEU A 214 -2.10 9.74 9.20
N LEU A 215 -2.12 9.80 7.87
CA LEU A 215 -1.48 8.82 7.00
C LEU A 215 -0.14 9.35 6.50
N PHE A 216 0.96 8.69 6.90
CA PHE A 216 2.26 8.93 6.29
C PHE A 216 2.54 7.89 5.20
N SER A 217 2.18 8.21 3.96
CA SER A 217 2.41 7.37 2.78
C SER A 217 3.01 8.22 1.66
N PRO A 218 4.35 8.33 1.58
CA PRO A 218 5.02 9.43 0.88
C PRO A 218 4.98 9.38 -0.66
N ALA A 219 4.55 8.27 -1.28
CA ALA A 219 4.62 7.98 -2.71
C ALA A 219 6.02 8.08 -3.37
N CYS A 220 7.05 8.45 -2.61
CA CYS A 220 8.38 8.82 -3.08
C CYS A 220 9.47 8.08 -2.31
N ALA A 221 10.64 7.96 -2.96
CA ALA A 221 11.84 7.46 -2.29
C ALA A 221 12.24 8.38 -1.12
N SER A 222 12.94 7.83 -0.13
CA SER A 222 13.31 8.52 1.10
C SER A 222 14.64 9.26 1.07
N PHE A 223 15.45 9.03 0.02
CA PHE A 223 16.75 9.68 -0.15
C PHE A 223 16.62 11.21 -0.19
N GLY A 224 17.72 11.93 0.03
CA GLY A 224 17.70 13.38 0.24
C GLY A 224 17.47 13.72 1.72
N LEU A 225 16.24 13.57 2.21
CA LEU A 225 15.89 13.86 3.61
C LEU A 225 16.31 12.77 4.60
N PHE A 226 16.37 11.50 4.16
CA PHE A 226 16.67 10.36 5.02
C PHE A 226 17.62 9.37 4.35
N LYS A 227 18.37 8.61 5.17
CA LYS A 227 19.28 7.56 4.68
C LYS A 227 18.55 6.45 3.92
N ASN A 228 17.35 6.09 4.36
CA ASN A 228 16.51 5.05 3.77
C ASN A 228 15.09 5.13 4.34
N TYR A 229 14.17 4.28 3.84
CA TYR A 229 12.78 4.30 4.27
C TYR A 229 12.59 3.91 5.74
N LYS A 230 13.52 3.11 6.31
CA LYS A 230 13.46 2.72 7.73
C LYS A 230 13.75 3.91 8.62
N ALA A 231 14.82 4.65 8.34
CA ALA A 231 15.16 5.87 9.07
C ALA A 231 14.03 6.92 8.99
N ARG A 232 13.41 7.08 7.81
CA ARG A 232 12.23 7.92 7.61
C ARG A 232 11.03 7.45 8.43
N GLY A 233 10.79 6.13 8.45
CA GLY A 233 9.71 5.52 9.23
C GLY A 233 9.92 5.65 10.73
N GLU A 234 11.16 5.50 11.20
CA GLU A 234 11.55 5.66 12.60
C GLU A 234 11.41 7.12 13.07
N ALA A 235 11.72 8.08 12.20
CA ALA A 235 11.47 9.49 12.48
C ALA A 235 9.97 9.78 12.66
N PHE A 236 9.11 9.22 11.81
CA PHE A 236 7.65 9.33 11.99
C PHE A 236 7.18 8.65 13.28
N ASP A 237 7.63 7.43 13.54
CA ASP A 237 7.28 6.70 14.78
C ASP A 237 7.67 7.52 16.02
N HIS A 238 8.87 8.12 16.01
CA HIS A 238 9.33 8.96 17.10
C HIS A 238 8.42 10.17 17.31
N LEU A 239 7.99 10.85 16.24
CA LEU A 239 7.05 11.98 16.34
C LEU A 239 5.70 11.55 16.92
N VAL A 240 5.19 10.38 16.54
CA VAL A 240 3.97 9.82 17.14
C VAL A 240 4.21 9.51 18.61
N ASP A 241 5.34 8.92 18.97
CA ASP A 241 5.67 8.53 20.34
C ASP A 241 5.77 9.73 21.30
N LEU A 242 6.18 10.91 20.79
CA LEU A 242 6.22 12.17 21.55
C LEU A 242 4.84 12.75 21.88
N LEU A 243 3.78 12.34 21.17
CA LEU A 243 2.42 12.70 21.52
C LEU A 243 2.00 11.89 22.76
N SER A 244 1.51 12.57 23.79
CA SER A 244 1.00 11.93 25.01
C SER A 244 -0.41 11.39 24.80
#